data_AF-A0A380DPA9-F1
#
_entry.id   AF-A0A380DPA9-F1
#
_cell.length_a   1.000
_cell.length_b   1.000
_cell.length_c   1.000
_cell.angle_alpha   90.00
_cell.angle_beta   90.00
_cell.angle_gamma   90.00
#
_symmetry.space_group_name_H-M   'P 1'
#
loop_
_entity.id
_entity.type
_entity.pdbx_description
1 polymer ?
#
loop_
_entity_poly.entity_id
_entity_poly.type
_entity_poly.pdbx_seq_one_letter_code
_entity_poly.pdbx_strand_id
1 'polypeptide(L)'
;MGQAVITPDGATITFNDKVEKLSDVSGFAEFEVQGRNLTQTNTSDDKVATITSGNKSTNVTVHKSEAGTSSVFYYKTGDMLPEDTTHVRWFLNINNEKRYVSKDITIKDQIQGGQQLDLSTLNINVTGTHSNYYSGQSAITDFEKAFPGSKITVDNTKNTIDVTIPQGYGSYNSFSINYKTKITNEQQKEFVNNSQAWYQEHGKEEVNGKSFNHTVHNINANAGIEGTVKGELKVLKQDKDTKAPIVNVKFKLSKKDGSVVKDNQKRN
;
A
#
# COMPACT_ATOMS: atom_id res chain seq x y z
N MET A 1 19.54 10.87 11.87
CA MET A 1 18.83 12.14 12.08
C MET A 1 17.47 11.84 12.70
N GLY A 2 16.64 10.98 12.11
CA GLY A 2 15.45 10.44 12.74
C GLY A 2 14.82 9.33 11.89
N GLN A 3 13.63 8.87 12.29
CA GLN A 3 12.80 7.90 11.58
C GLN A 3 11.33 8.34 11.64
N ALA A 4 10.62 8.17 10.53
CA ALA A 4 9.17 8.28 10.46
C ALA A 4 8.56 6.88 10.51
N VAL A 5 7.64 6.64 11.44
CA VAL A 5 6.89 5.39 11.56
C VAL A 5 5.41 5.71 11.34
N ILE A 6 4.83 5.16 10.28
CA ILE A 6 3.42 5.33 9.91
C ILE A 6 2.70 4.02 10.20
N THR A 7 1.60 4.10 10.92
CA THR A 7 0.72 2.98 11.26
C THR A 7 -0.73 3.35 10.93
N PRO A 8 -1.65 2.38 10.83
CA PRO A 8 -3.07 2.67 10.63
C PRO A 8 -3.68 3.62 11.69
N ASP A 9 -3.12 3.62 12.91
CA ASP A 9 -3.61 4.40 14.04
C ASP A 9 -2.91 5.75 14.22
N GLY A 10 -1.84 6.01 13.47
CA GLY A 10 -1.12 7.28 13.54
C GLY A 10 0.30 7.26 12.99
N ALA A 11 0.90 8.44 12.87
CA ALA A 11 2.27 8.63 12.43
C ALA A 11 3.12 9.24 13.56
N THR A 12 4.27 8.63 13.84
CA THR A 12 5.22 9.08 14.85
C THR A 12 6.58 9.35 14.22
N ILE A 13 7.15 10.52 14.51
CA ILE A 13 8.50 10.90 14.08
C ILE A 13 9.43 10.88 15.29
N THR A 14 10.48 10.07 15.23
CA THR A 14 11.45 9.94 16.32
C THR A 14 12.83 10.39 15.85
N PHE A 15 13.41 11.39 16.51
CA PHE A 15 14.77 11.83 16.26
C PHE A 15 15.77 11.00 17.06
N ASN A 16 16.97 10.80 16.51
CA ASN A 16 18.09 10.24 17.26
C ASN A 16 19.12 11.30 17.61
N ASP A 17 20.01 10.95 18.53
CA ASP A 17 21.12 11.72 19.09
C ASP A 17 22.07 12.34 18.03
N LYS A 18 22.05 11.85 16.78
CA LYS A 18 22.76 12.51 15.67
C LYS A 18 22.21 13.90 15.33
N VAL A 19 20.94 14.18 15.65
CA VAL A 19 20.30 15.49 15.37
C VAL A 19 20.90 16.61 16.23
N GLU A 20 21.45 16.29 17.41
CA GLU A 20 21.98 17.29 18.35
C GLU A 20 23.15 18.10 17.79
N LYS A 21 23.86 17.52 16.82
CA LYS A 21 25.00 18.12 16.12
C LYS A 21 24.59 19.15 15.05
N LEU A 22 23.29 19.26 14.76
CA LEU A 22 22.76 20.20 13.78
C LEU A 22 22.22 21.46 14.48
N SER A 23 22.33 22.60 13.80
CA SER A 23 21.54 23.83 14.05
C SER A 23 20.57 24.05 12.90
N ASP A 24 19.58 24.92 13.10
CA ASP A 24 18.63 25.34 12.06
C ASP A 24 17.90 24.17 11.38
N VAL A 25 17.53 23.17 12.19
CA VAL A 25 16.93 21.93 11.69
C VAL A 25 15.55 22.19 11.12
N SER A 26 15.33 21.80 9.87
CA SER A 26 14.03 21.82 9.19
C SER A 26 13.79 20.48 8.51
N GLY A 27 12.52 20.13 8.26
CA GLY A 27 12.22 18.84 7.65
C GLY A 27 10.72 18.65 7.39
N PHE A 28 10.39 17.52 6.78
CA PHE A 28 9.04 17.11 6.45
C PHE A 28 8.86 15.60 6.55
N ALA A 29 7.60 15.18 6.72
CA ALA A 29 7.15 13.80 6.54
C ALA A 29 5.89 13.84 5.68
N GLU A 30 5.91 13.09 4.59
CA GLU A 30 4.85 12.97 3.60
C GLU A 30 4.48 11.50 3.46
N PHE A 31 3.18 11.18 3.53
CA PHE A 31 2.69 9.81 3.42
C PHE A 31 1.23 9.80 2.99
N GLU A 32 0.82 8.73 2.31
CA GLU A 32 -0.57 8.51 1.93
C GLU A 32 -1.36 7.82 3.04
N VAL A 33 -2.65 8.15 3.15
CA VAL A 33 -3.58 7.56 4.11
C VAL A 33 -4.90 7.18 3.43
N GLN A 34 -5.52 6.08 3.86
CA GLN A 34 -6.84 5.68 3.39
C GLN A 34 -7.93 6.25 4.30
N GLY A 35 -8.77 7.15 3.76
CA GLY A 35 -9.98 7.61 4.43
C GLY A 35 -11.14 6.62 4.26
N ARG A 36 -11.87 6.32 5.34
CA ARG A 36 -13.09 5.48 5.29
C ARG A 36 -14.29 6.18 5.90
N ASN A 37 -15.39 6.23 5.17
CA ASN A 37 -16.69 6.63 5.69
C ASN A 37 -17.46 5.37 6.11
N LEU A 38 -17.67 5.20 7.42
CA LEU A 38 -18.29 4.01 8.03
C LEU A 38 -19.79 4.18 8.30
N THR A 39 -20.42 5.27 7.83
CA THR A 39 -21.85 5.50 8.03
C THR A 39 -22.67 4.35 7.46
N GLN A 40 -23.53 3.76 8.28
CA GLN A 40 -24.45 2.70 7.86
C GLN A 40 -25.71 3.28 7.21
N THR A 41 -25.54 3.82 6.01
CA THR A 41 -26.63 4.29 5.15
C THR A 41 -26.49 3.73 3.73
N ASN A 42 -27.62 3.60 3.04
CA ASN A 42 -27.69 3.22 1.63
C ASN A 42 -27.66 4.45 0.71
N THR A 43 -27.88 5.65 1.25
CA THR A 43 -27.84 6.91 0.50
C THR A 43 -26.43 7.49 0.44
N SER A 44 -26.22 8.44 -0.47
CA SER A 44 -25.04 9.30 -0.47
C SER A 44 -24.81 9.96 0.90
N ASP A 45 -23.58 10.00 1.37
CA ASP A 45 -23.20 10.59 2.67
C ASP A 45 -21.77 11.14 2.65
N ASP A 46 -21.59 12.33 3.21
CA ASP A 46 -20.28 12.95 3.43
C ASP A 46 -19.95 12.96 4.92
N LYS A 47 -18.70 12.60 5.25
CA LYS A 47 -18.13 12.77 6.58
C LYS A 47 -16.80 13.51 6.52
N VAL A 48 -16.57 14.37 7.50
CA VAL A 48 -15.31 15.10 7.65
C VAL A 48 -14.49 14.43 8.73
N ALA A 49 -13.25 14.06 8.39
CA ALA A 49 -12.22 13.63 9.32
C ALA A 49 -11.23 14.78 9.54
N THR A 50 -10.88 15.05 10.79
CA THR A 50 -9.88 16.07 11.14
C THR A 50 -8.54 15.40 11.48
N ILE A 51 -7.51 15.73 10.71
CA ILE A 51 -6.13 15.30 10.95
C ILE A 51 -5.44 16.38 11.78
N THR A 52 -4.73 16.00 12.85
CA THR A 52 -4.07 16.93 13.77
C THR A 52 -2.59 16.59 13.93
N SER A 53 -1.75 17.62 14.06
CA SER A 53 -0.32 17.50 14.39
C SER A 53 0.11 18.74 15.17
N GLY A 54 0.41 18.56 16.47
CA GLY A 54 0.73 19.69 17.36
C GLY A 54 -0.40 20.73 17.41
N ASN A 55 -0.11 21.96 16.99
CA ASN A 55 -1.07 23.07 16.96
C ASN A 55 -1.74 23.27 15.57
N LYS A 56 -1.51 22.37 14.61
CA LYS A 56 -2.10 22.43 13.27
C LYS A 56 -3.16 21.34 13.11
N SER A 57 -4.20 21.67 12.35
CA SER A 57 -5.26 20.74 11.97
C SER A 57 -5.68 20.99 10.53
N THR A 58 -6.09 19.93 9.84
CA THR A 58 -6.69 20.00 8.51
C THR A 58 -7.89 19.06 8.43
N ASN A 59 -8.85 19.38 7.57
CA ASN A 59 -10.07 18.59 7.38
C ASN A 59 -10.02 17.87 6.03
N VAL A 60 -10.42 16.60 6.04
CA VAL A 60 -10.56 15.76 4.84
C VAL A 60 -12.00 15.26 4.79
N THR A 61 -12.69 15.52 3.68
CA THR A 61 -14.03 14.98 3.44
C THR A 61 -13.93 13.62 2.77
N VAL A 62 -14.59 12.62 3.35
CA VAL A 62 -14.71 11.27 2.82
C VAL A 62 -16.14 11.04 2.36
N HIS A 63 -16.30 11.00 1.04
CA HIS A 63 -17.59 10.77 0.38
C HIS A 63 -17.91 9.27 0.33
N LYS A 64 -19.13 8.90 0.69
CA LYS A 64 -19.73 7.59 0.47
C LYS A 64 -20.85 7.74 -0.55
N SER A 65 -20.68 7.14 -1.72
CA SER A 65 -21.72 7.14 -2.74
C SER A 65 -22.91 6.26 -2.35
N GLU A 66 -24.06 6.53 -2.96
CA GLU A 66 -25.25 5.68 -2.85
C GLU A 66 -24.93 4.23 -3.27
N ALA A 67 -25.51 3.26 -2.57
CA ALA A 67 -25.29 1.86 -2.87
C ALA A 67 -25.95 1.50 -4.22
N GLY A 68 -25.21 0.83 -5.10
CA GLY A 68 -25.75 0.31 -6.35
C GLY A 68 -26.84 -0.75 -6.11
N THR A 69 -27.83 -0.81 -6.99
CA THR A 69 -28.96 -1.76 -6.89
C THR A 69 -28.68 -3.13 -7.47
N SER A 70 -27.59 -3.29 -8.24
CA SER A 70 -27.16 -4.58 -8.81
C SER A 70 -25.68 -4.54 -9.20
N SER A 71 -25.03 -5.71 -9.22
CA SER A 71 -23.65 -5.89 -9.67
C SER A 71 -23.59 -6.41 -11.12
N VAL A 72 -22.42 -6.32 -11.73
CA VAL A 72 -22.13 -6.91 -13.05
C VAL A 72 -21.79 -8.39 -12.93
N PHE A 73 -21.91 -9.15 -14.02
CA PHE A 73 -21.64 -10.59 -13.99
C PHE A 73 -20.21 -10.89 -13.54
N TYR A 74 -19.21 -10.30 -14.19
CA TYR A 74 -17.80 -10.45 -13.83
C TYR A 74 -17.15 -9.07 -13.72
N TYR A 75 -16.34 -8.90 -12.69
CA TYR A 75 -15.40 -7.79 -12.60
C TYR A 75 -14.16 -8.21 -11.80
N LYS A 76 -13.06 -7.52 -12.09
CA LYS A 76 -11.81 -7.61 -11.35
C LYS A 76 -11.65 -6.35 -10.51
N THR A 77 -11.14 -6.50 -9.29
CA THR A 77 -10.68 -5.37 -8.48
C THR A 77 -9.45 -5.77 -7.68
N GLY A 78 -8.82 -4.79 -7.05
CA GLY A 78 -7.68 -4.97 -6.17
C GLY A 78 -7.52 -3.77 -5.25
N ASP A 79 -6.85 -3.99 -4.13
CA ASP A 79 -6.54 -2.96 -3.16
C ASP A 79 -5.26 -3.30 -2.38
N MET A 80 -4.79 -2.35 -1.58
CA MET A 80 -3.72 -2.53 -0.61
C MET A 80 -4.27 -2.27 0.80
N LEU A 81 -3.94 -3.14 1.74
CA LEU A 81 -4.35 -2.97 3.13
C LEU A 81 -3.40 -2.01 3.85
N PRO A 82 -3.91 -1.06 4.67
CA PRO A 82 -3.07 -0.17 5.47
C PRO A 82 -2.09 -0.91 6.39
N GLU A 83 -2.47 -2.09 6.88
CA GLU A 83 -1.67 -2.96 7.76
C GLU A 83 -0.68 -3.88 7.01
N ASP A 84 -0.80 -4.02 5.68
CA ASP A 84 0.04 -4.88 4.85
C ASP A 84 0.33 -4.19 3.51
N THR A 85 1.27 -3.24 3.55
CA THR A 85 1.73 -2.52 2.35
C THR A 85 2.74 -3.31 1.53
N THR A 86 3.08 -4.54 1.94
CA THR A 86 4.00 -5.43 1.20
C THR A 86 3.28 -6.33 0.21
N HIS A 87 1.95 -6.39 0.28
CA HIS A 87 1.12 -7.18 -0.62
C HIS A 87 0.01 -6.33 -1.25
N VAL A 88 -0.28 -6.64 -2.52
CA VAL A 88 -1.51 -6.19 -3.20
C VAL A 88 -2.51 -7.34 -3.16
N ARG A 89 -3.76 -7.05 -2.77
CA ARG A 89 -4.87 -7.99 -2.84
C ARG A 89 -5.57 -7.88 -4.17
N TRP A 90 -5.93 -9.02 -4.75
CA TRP A 90 -6.68 -9.10 -6.00
C TRP A 90 -7.91 -9.97 -5.83
N PHE A 91 -8.98 -9.60 -6.53
CA PHE A 91 -10.30 -10.23 -6.43
C PHE A 91 -10.84 -10.48 -7.83
N LEU A 92 -11.13 -11.74 -8.15
CA LEU A 92 -11.88 -12.15 -9.35
C LEU A 92 -13.31 -12.47 -8.90
N ASN A 93 -14.24 -11.57 -9.17
CA ASN A 93 -15.62 -11.66 -8.70
C ASN A 93 -16.53 -12.09 -9.85
N ILE A 94 -17.00 -13.33 -9.81
CA ILE A 94 -17.65 -14.04 -10.91
C ILE A 94 -19.10 -14.37 -10.52
N ASN A 95 -20.03 -14.09 -11.43
CA ASN A 95 -21.47 -14.31 -11.29
C ASN A 95 -22.06 -13.70 -9.99
N ASN A 96 -21.78 -12.42 -9.74
CA ASN A 96 -22.12 -11.73 -8.49
C ASN A 96 -23.62 -11.82 -8.11
N GLU A 97 -24.48 -11.84 -9.12
CA GLU A 97 -25.94 -11.91 -8.99
C GLU A 97 -26.51 -13.34 -9.02
N LYS A 98 -25.65 -14.37 -8.96
CA LYS A 98 -26.03 -15.79 -8.90
C LYS A 98 -27.01 -16.17 -10.02
N ARG A 99 -26.71 -15.71 -11.23
CA ARG A 99 -27.54 -15.91 -12.42
C ARG A 99 -27.34 -17.33 -12.96
N TYR A 100 -28.33 -17.79 -13.71
CA TYR A 100 -28.17 -18.99 -14.52
C TYR A 100 -27.23 -18.68 -15.69
N VAL A 101 -26.28 -19.57 -15.97
CA VAL A 101 -25.34 -19.42 -17.09
C VAL A 101 -25.64 -20.45 -18.17
N SER A 102 -25.47 -20.06 -19.43
CA SER A 102 -25.73 -20.90 -20.60
C SER A 102 -24.49 -21.61 -21.13
N LYS A 103 -23.30 -21.27 -20.61
CA LYS A 103 -22.01 -21.83 -21.01
C LYS A 103 -21.08 -21.94 -19.80
N ASP A 104 -20.02 -22.72 -19.94
CA ASP A 104 -18.90 -22.74 -19.00
C ASP A 104 -18.30 -21.34 -18.86
N ILE A 105 -17.83 -21.02 -17.66
CA ILE A 105 -17.17 -19.76 -17.36
C ILE A 105 -15.67 -20.00 -17.42
N THR A 106 -14.95 -19.22 -18.23
CA THR A 106 -13.49 -19.23 -18.27
C THR A 106 -12.95 -17.84 -17.98
N ILE A 107 -12.00 -17.73 -17.06
CA ILE A 107 -11.26 -16.51 -16.75
C ILE A 107 -9.78 -16.79 -16.96
N LYS A 108 -9.08 -15.90 -17.66
CA LYS A 108 -7.62 -15.92 -17.76
C LYS A 108 -7.06 -14.67 -17.11
N ASP A 109 -6.23 -14.84 -16.12
CA ASP A 109 -5.61 -13.76 -15.34
C ASP A 109 -4.11 -13.73 -15.58
N GLN A 110 -3.57 -12.54 -15.83
CA GLN A 110 -2.15 -12.30 -16.02
C GLN A 110 -1.73 -11.12 -15.15
N ILE A 111 -0.90 -11.40 -14.16
CA ILE A 111 -0.38 -10.40 -13.21
C ILE A 111 0.85 -9.74 -13.84
N GLN A 112 0.93 -8.41 -13.84
CA GLN A 112 2.07 -7.70 -14.45
C GLN A 112 3.27 -7.64 -13.49
N GLY A 113 4.41 -7.15 -14.00
CA GLY A 113 5.66 -7.07 -13.24
C GLY A 113 5.60 -6.13 -12.03
N GLY A 114 6.61 -6.25 -11.16
CA GLY A 114 6.70 -5.50 -9.89
C GLY A 114 6.04 -6.20 -8.71
N GLN A 115 5.37 -7.33 -8.94
CA GLN A 115 4.71 -8.14 -7.93
C GLN A 115 4.80 -9.63 -8.30
N GLN A 116 4.73 -10.50 -7.30
CA GLN A 116 4.83 -11.95 -7.44
C GLN A 116 3.65 -12.61 -6.72
N LEU A 117 2.97 -13.54 -7.38
CA LEU A 117 1.87 -14.30 -6.79
C LEU A 117 2.33 -15.08 -5.55
N ASP A 118 1.59 -14.95 -4.45
CA ASP A 118 1.70 -15.80 -3.27
C ASP A 118 0.53 -16.79 -3.25
N LEU A 119 0.78 -17.98 -3.79
CA LEU A 119 -0.23 -19.03 -3.91
C LEU A 119 -0.80 -19.47 -2.54
N SER A 120 -0.03 -19.33 -1.46
CA SER A 120 -0.50 -19.74 -0.12
C SER A 120 -1.67 -18.90 0.40
N THR A 121 -1.85 -17.71 -0.17
CA THR A 121 -2.91 -16.76 0.19
C THR A 121 -4.19 -16.94 -0.64
N LEU A 122 -4.15 -17.80 -1.66
CA LEU A 122 -5.29 -18.03 -2.53
C LEU A 122 -6.44 -18.67 -1.75
N ASN A 123 -7.60 -18.07 -1.86
CA ASN A 123 -8.84 -18.58 -1.28
C ASN A 123 -10.02 -18.32 -2.21
N ILE A 124 -11.04 -19.16 -2.09
CA ILE A 124 -12.20 -19.16 -2.97
C ILE A 124 -13.43 -19.15 -2.07
N ASN A 125 -14.19 -18.06 -2.14
CA ASN A 125 -15.48 -17.97 -1.47
C ASN A 125 -16.60 -18.20 -2.48
N VAL A 126 -17.42 -19.23 -2.24
CA VAL A 126 -18.58 -19.54 -3.06
C VAL A 126 -19.85 -19.25 -2.27
N THR A 127 -20.79 -18.52 -2.87
CA THR A 127 -22.10 -18.25 -2.26
C THR A 127 -23.23 -18.54 -3.23
N GLY A 128 -24.30 -19.18 -2.76
CA GLY A 128 -25.40 -19.66 -3.59
C GLY A 128 -25.83 -21.07 -3.21
N THR A 129 -26.15 -21.89 -4.21
CA THR A 129 -26.59 -23.28 -4.02
C THR A 129 -25.50 -24.21 -3.47
N HIS A 130 -24.23 -23.91 -3.74
CA HIS A 130 -23.06 -24.69 -3.30
C HIS A 130 -22.13 -23.83 -2.42
N SER A 131 -22.71 -23.13 -1.44
CA SER A 131 -21.97 -22.20 -0.59
C SER A 131 -20.88 -22.90 0.22
N ASN A 132 -19.63 -22.45 0.10
CA ASN A 132 -18.51 -22.95 0.90
C ASN A 132 -17.31 -21.99 0.78
N TYR A 133 -16.33 -22.13 1.70
CA TYR A 133 -15.10 -21.35 1.71
C TYR A 133 -13.88 -22.28 1.66
N TYR A 134 -13.04 -22.10 0.64
CA TYR A 134 -11.83 -22.91 0.41
C TYR A 134 -10.59 -22.04 0.62
N SER A 135 -9.68 -22.46 1.50
CA SER A 135 -8.46 -21.70 1.83
C SER A 135 -7.32 -22.61 2.26
N GLY A 136 -6.10 -22.07 2.32
CA GLY A 136 -4.90 -22.80 2.69
C GLY A 136 -4.35 -23.67 1.56
N GLN A 137 -3.43 -24.57 1.90
CA GLN A 137 -2.64 -25.31 0.92
C GLN A 137 -3.46 -26.20 -0.03
N SER A 138 -4.64 -26.67 0.43
CA SER A 138 -5.54 -27.51 -0.34
C SER A 138 -6.67 -26.75 -1.03
N ALA A 139 -6.72 -25.40 -0.96
CA ALA A 139 -7.84 -24.59 -1.44
C ALA A 139 -8.29 -24.94 -2.86
N ILE A 140 -7.33 -25.05 -3.79
CA ILE A 140 -7.60 -25.38 -5.19
C ILE A 140 -8.11 -26.83 -5.31
N THR A 141 -7.42 -27.79 -4.72
CA THR A 141 -7.78 -29.21 -4.81
C THR A 141 -9.15 -29.49 -4.19
N ASP A 142 -9.47 -28.87 -3.07
CA ASP A 142 -10.76 -29.03 -2.40
C ASP A 142 -11.88 -28.39 -3.21
N PHE A 143 -11.63 -27.23 -3.83
CA PHE A 143 -12.57 -26.61 -4.76
C PHE A 143 -12.82 -27.48 -5.99
N GLU A 144 -11.78 -27.94 -6.69
CA GLU A 144 -11.91 -28.78 -7.88
C GLU A 144 -12.62 -30.12 -7.58
N LYS A 145 -12.42 -30.66 -6.38
CA LYS A 145 -13.13 -31.86 -5.92
C LYS A 145 -14.60 -31.61 -5.61
N ALA A 146 -14.92 -30.46 -4.99
CA ALA A 146 -16.29 -30.08 -4.66
C ALA A 146 -17.10 -29.65 -5.89
N PHE A 147 -16.43 -29.18 -6.95
CA PHE A 147 -17.03 -28.75 -8.21
C PHE A 147 -16.46 -29.53 -9.40
N PRO A 148 -16.83 -30.81 -9.57
CA PRO A 148 -16.32 -31.67 -10.65
C PRO A 148 -16.33 -31.00 -12.02
N GLY A 149 -15.18 -31.00 -12.70
CA GLY A 149 -14.96 -30.36 -13.99
C GLY A 149 -14.45 -28.91 -13.90
N SER A 150 -14.47 -28.30 -12.71
CA SER A 150 -13.78 -27.04 -12.48
C SER A 150 -12.28 -27.25 -12.45
N LYS A 151 -11.54 -26.22 -12.86
CA LYS A 151 -10.08 -26.23 -12.86
C LYS A 151 -9.51 -24.86 -12.58
N ILE A 152 -8.50 -24.78 -11.72
CA ILE A 152 -7.69 -23.58 -11.48
C ILE A 152 -6.23 -23.93 -11.74
N THR A 153 -5.70 -23.43 -12.85
CA THR A 153 -4.31 -23.65 -13.24
C THR A 153 -3.49 -22.41 -12.89
N VAL A 154 -2.46 -22.60 -12.07
CA VAL A 154 -1.55 -21.53 -11.67
C VAL A 154 -0.16 -21.79 -12.23
N ASP A 155 0.39 -20.82 -12.96
CA ASP A 155 1.80 -20.78 -13.33
C ASP A 155 2.47 -19.68 -12.50
N ASN A 156 3.13 -20.08 -11.41
CA ASN A 156 3.72 -19.13 -10.48
C ASN A 156 4.92 -18.38 -11.09
N THR A 157 5.60 -18.98 -12.08
CA THR A 157 6.74 -18.35 -12.76
C THR A 157 6.27 -17.28 -13.73
N LYS A 158 5.16 -17.52 -14.45
CA LYS A 158 4.55 -16.54 -15.36
C LYS A 158 3.56 -15.60 -14.67
N ASN A 159 3.26 -15.85 -13.40
CA ASN A 159 2.23 -15.15 -12.63
C ASN A 159 0.87 -15.13 -13.36
N THR A 160 0.40 -16.31 -13.80
CA THR A 160 -0.90 -16.46 -14.46
C THR A 160 -1.81 -17.40 -13.68
N ILE A 161 -3.11 -17.10 -13.69
CA ILE A 161 -4.16 -17.92 -13.09
C ILE A 161 -5.26 -18.12 -14.14
N ASP A 162 -5.46 -19.36 -14.59
CA ASP A 162 -6.53 -19.73 -15.51
C ASP A 162 -7.62 -20.50 -14.73
N VAL A 163 -8.86 -20.01 -14.78
CA VAL A 163 -10.00 -20.56 -14.06
C VAL A 163 -11.03 -21.04 -15.07
N THR A 164 -11.53 -22.26 -14.89
CA THR A 164 -12.68 -22.81 -15.64
C THR A 164 -13.69 -23.36 -14.65
N ILE A 165 -14.96 -22.97 -14.81
CA ILE A 165 -16.09 -23.42 -13.98
C ILE A 165 -17.19 -23.93 -14.93
N PRO A 166 -17.62 -25.21 -14.81
CA PRO A 166 -18.67 -25.76 -15.64
C PRO A 166 -20.00 -25.04 -15.45
N GLN A 167 -20.78 -24.89 -16.52
CA GLN A 167 -22.09 -24.25 -16.53
C GLN A 167 -23.00 -24.70 -15.38
N GLY A 168 -23.05 -26.00 -15.12
CA GLY A 168 -23.91 -26.60 -14.10
C GLY A 168 -23.60 -26.11 -12.68
N TYR A 169 -22.32 -25.84 -12.39
CA TYR A 169 -21.88 -25.32 -11.10
C TYR A 169 -21.79 -23.79 -11.08
N GLY A 170 -21.47 -23.17 -12.22
CA GLY A 170 -21.47 -21.73 -12.40
C GLY A 170 -22.85 -21.10 -12.17
N SER A 171 -23.91 -21.84 -12.50
CA SER A 171 -25.29 -21.40 -12.35
C SER A 171 -25.68 -21.27 -10.87
N TYR A 172 -26.33 -20.16 -10.52
CA TYR A 172 -26.84 -19.89 -9.17
C TYR A 172 -25.78 -19.82 -8.06
N ASN A 173 -24.50 -19.71 -8.43
CA ASN A 173 -23.38 -19.50 -7.52
C ASN A 173 -22.60 -18.27 -7.93
N SER A 174 -22.17 -17.50 -6.94
CA SER A 174 -21.17 -16.44 -7.05
C SER A 174 -19.84 -16.98 -6.53
N PHE A 175 -18.75 -16.68 -7.24
CA PHE A 175 -17.40 -17.10 -6.91
C PHE A 175 -16.53 -15.86 -6.74
N SER A 176 -15.89 -15.76 -5.58
CA SER A 176 -14.90 -14.72 -5.30
C SER A 176 -13.56 -15.39 -5.04
N ILE A 177 -12.67 -15.31 -6.04
CA ILE A 177 -11.32 -15.86 -5.96
C ILE A 177 -10.37 -14.74 -5.56
N ASN A 178 -9.76 -14.89 -4.40
CA ASN A 178 -8.94 -13.89 -3.77
C ASN A 178 -7.51 -14.39 -3.65
N TYR A 179 -6.53 -13.55 -3.92
CA TYR A 179 -5.12 -13.86 -3.72
C TYR A 179 -4.33 -12.59 -3.45
N LYS A 180 -3.18 -12.75 -2.81
CA LYS A 180 -2.20 -11.70 -2.63
C LYS A 180 -1.05 -11.87 -3.60
N THR A 181 -0.48 -10.76 -4.01
CA THR A 181 0.82 -10.71 -4.67
C THR A 181 1.78 -9.93 -3.80
N LYS A 182 2.96 -10.49 -3.52
CA LYS A 182 4.04 -9.81 -2.82
C LYS A 182 4.71 -8.81 -3.74
N ILE A 183 4.89 -7.58 -3.28
CA ILE A 183 5.60 -6.53 -4.03
C ILE A 183 7.08 -6.90 -4.13
N THR A 184 7.62 -6.83 -5.34
CA THR A 184 9.04 -7.07 -5.63
C THR A 184 9.78 -5.80 -6.06
N ASN A 185 9.04 -4.75 -6.43
CA ASN A 185 9.57 -3.43 -6.76
C ASN A 185 8.83 -2.36 -5.95
N GLU A 186 9.39 -1.98 -4.80
CA GLU A 186 8.81 -0.98 -3.89
C GLU A 186 8.76 0.42 -4.51
N GLN A 187 9.60 0.71 -5.51
CA GLN A 187 9.63 2.01 -6.20
C GLN A 187 8.58 2.11 -7.32
N GLN A 188 7.88 1.02 -7.64
CA GLN A 188 6.83 1.03 -8.65
C GLN A 188 5.60 1.79 -8.14
N LYS A 189 5.08 2.71 -8.94
CA LYS A 189 3.94 3.57 -8.53
C LYS A 189 2.58 2.86 -8.59
N GLU A 190 2.46 1.87 -9.46
CA GLU A 190 1.20 1.20 -9.77
C GLU A 190 1.43 -0.27 -10.06
N PHE A 191 0.54 -1.12 -9.55
CA PHE A 191 0.51 -2.56 -9.80
C PHE A 191 -0.68 -2.87 -10.69
N VAL A 192 -0.44 -3.56 -11.79
CA VAL A 192 -1.45 -3.84 -12.81
C VAL A 192 -1.73 -5.33 -12.86
N ASN A 193 -2.99 -5.68 -13.03
CA ASN A 193 -3.39 -7.05 -13.23
C ASN A 193 -4.51 -7.14 -14.26
N ASN A 194 -4.22 -7.86 -15.34
CA ASN A 194 -5.08 -7.98 -16.50
C ASN A 194 -5.85 -9.29 -16.44
N SER A 195 -7.11 -9.26 -16.88
CA SER A 195 -7.88 -10.50 -17.04
C SER A 195 -8.75 -10.47 -18.27
N GLN A 196 -9.06 -11.64 -18.83
CA GLN A 196 -10.07 -11.82 -19.86
C GLN A 196 -11.11 -12.84 -19.40
N ALA A 197 -12.37 -12.65 -19.83
CA ALA A 197 -13.46 -13.53 -19.46
C ALA A 197 -14.24 -14.07 -20.67
N TRP A 198 -14.67 -15.32 -20.55
CA TRP A 198 -15.60 -16.00 -21.44
C TRP A 198 -16.76 -16.55 -20.62
N TYR A 199 -17.98 -16.09 -20.91
CA TYR A 199 -19.19 -16.55 -20.23
C TYR A 199 -20.43 -16.15 -21.01
N GLN A 200 -21.55 -16.78 -20.70
CA GLN A 200 -22.86 -16.34 -21.17
C GLN A 200 -23.88 -16.40 -20.03
N GLU A 201 -24.33 -15.24 -19.58
CA GLU A 201 -25.51 -15.16 -18.72
C GLU A 201 -26.75 -15.48 -19.54
N HIS A 202 -27.65 -16.29 -19.00
CA HIS A 202 -28.84 -16.70 -19.73
C HIS A 202 -29.73 -15.51 -20.08
N GLY A 203 -30.15 -15.45 -21.35
CA GLY A 203 -30.91 -14.32 -21.89
C GLY A 203 -30.07 -13.07 -22.20
N LYS A 204 -28.73 -13.13 -22.08
CA LYS A 204 -27.82 -12.05 -22.47
C LYS A 204 -26.84 -12.51 -23.55
N GLU A 205 -26.21 -11.54 -24.20
CA GLU A 205 -25.14 -11.78 -25.17
C GLU A 205 -23.96 -12.50 -24.51
N GLU A 206 -23.33 -13.38 -25.29
CA GLU A 206 -22.12 -14.06 -24.87
C GLU A 206 -20.94 -13.09 -24.83
N VAL A 207 -20.16 -13.16 -23.76
CA VAL A 207 -18.89 -12.44 -23.61
C VAL A 207 -17.77 -13.39 -24.02
N ASN A 208 -16.95 -12.95 -24.99
CA ASN A 208 -15.87 -13.75 -25.57
C ASN A 208 -14.54 -12.99 -25.48
N GLY A 209 -13.74 -13.30 -24.46
CA GLY A 209 -12.38 -12.76 -24.31
C GLY A 209 -12.33 -11.25 -24.03
N LYS A 210 -13.39 -10.69 -23.44
CA LYS A 210 -13.42 -9.27 -23.05
C LYS A 210 -12.44 -9.03 -21.91
N SER A 211 -11.67 -7.95 -21.98
CA SER A 211 -10.72 -7.55 -20.94
C SER A 211 -11.39 -6.87 -19.74
N PHE A 212 -10.94 -7.22 -18.54
CA PHE A 212 -11.34 -6.63 -17.26
C PHE A 212 -10.07 -6.40 -16.43
N ASN A 213 -9.35 -5.34 -16.78
CA ASN A 213 -8.06 -5.01 -16.17
C ASN A 213 -8.27 -4.09 -14.96
N HIS A 214 -7.39 -4.19 -13.97
CA HIS A 214 -7.44 -3.32 -12.79
C HIS A 214 -6.03 -2.87 -12.39
N THR A 215 -5.95 -1.67 -11.83
CA THR A 215 -4.70 -1.05 -11.37
C THR A 215 -4.85 -0.66 -9.90
N VAL A 216 -3.84 -0.95 -9.10
CA VAL A 216 -3.73 -0.54 -7.70
C VAL A 216 -2.54 0.41 -7.57
N HIS A 217 -2.78 1.61 -7.04
CA HIS A 217 -1.69 2.54 -6.73
C HIS A 217 -0.89 2.05 -5.53
N ASN A 218 0.43 2.16 -5.62
CA ASN A 218 1.33 1.92 -4.50
C ASN A 218 1.25 3.08 -3.50
N ILE A 219 1.60 2.82 -2.24
CA ILE A 219 1.59 3.81 -1.17
C ILE A 219 2.93 4.55 -1.17
N ASN A 220 2.88 5.86 -1.40
CA ASN A 220 4.07 6.71 -1.29
C ASN A 220 4.27 7.19 0.16
N ALA A 221 5.51 7.07 0.65
CA ALA A 221 5.94 7.65 1.93
C ALA A 221 7.37 8.19 1.80
N ASN A 222 7.55 9.46 2.15
CA ASN A 222 8.82 10.18 2.08
C ASN A 222 9.04 10.99 3.35
N ALA A 223 10.30 11.11 3.78
CA ALA A 223 10.67 12.02 4.86
C ALA A 223 12.02 12.67 4.56
N GLY A 224 12.11 13.97 4.84
CA GLY A 224 13.31 14.77 4.61
C GLY A 224 13.70 15.57 5.84
N ILE A 225 15.00 15.74 6.05
CA ILE A 225 15.54 16.58 7.11
C ILE A 225 16.80 17.28 6.61
N GLU A 226 16.87 18.57 6.87
CA GLU A 226 18.00 19.44 6.59
C GLU A 226 18.46 20.12 7.89
N GLY A 227 19.73 20.51 7.95
CA GLY A 227 20.29 21.21 9.09
C GLY A 227 21.76 21.53 8.89
N THR A 228 22.25 22.55 9.59
CA THR A 228 23.63 23.01 9.49
C THR A 228 24.49 22.30 10.52
N VAL A 229 25.60 21.68 10.10
CA VAL A 229 26.53 21.05 11.05
C VAL A 229 27.20 22.11 11.91
N LYS A 230 27.12 21.95 13.23
CA LYS A 230 27.84 22.82 14.18
C LYS A 230 29.35 22.58 14.02
N GLY A 231 30.06 23.59 13.54
CA GLY A 231 31.53 23.62 13.59
C GLY A 231 32.03 23.99 14.98
N GLU A 232 33.04 23.28 15.48
CA GLU A 232 33.74 23.62 16.71
C GLU A 232 35.11 24.24 16.36
N LEU A 233 35.41 25.43 16.87
CA LEU A 233 36.75 26.03 16.80
C LEU A 233 37.42 25.88 18.16
N LYS A 234 38.38 24.96 18.29
CA LYS A 234 39.26 24.87 19.46
C LYS A 234 40.55 25.64 19.21
N VAL A 235 40.84 26.62 20.05
CA VAL A 235 42.13 27.33 20.05
C VAL A 235 43.00 26.78 21.18
N LEU A 236 44.00 25.97 20.83
CA LEU A 236 45.00 25.45 21.78
C LEU A 236 46.21 26.38 21.81
N LYS A 237 46.65 26.77 23.01
CA LYS A 237 47.84 27.62 23.21
C LYS A 237 48.95 26.76 23.76
N GLN A 238 49.94 26.47 22.93
CA GLN A 238 51.03 25.59 23.29
C GLN A 238 52.35 26.22 22.90
N ASP A 239 53.35 26.04 23.76
CA ASP A 239 54.73 26.33 23.44
C ASP A 239 55.19 25.49 22.23
N LYS A 240 55.97 26.10 21.33
CA LYS A 240 56.32 25.50 20.05
C LYS A 240 57.08 24.19 20.24
N ASP A 241 58.00 24.18 21.20
CA ASP A 241 59.00 23.13 21.37
C ASP A 241 58.53 22.09 22.39
N THR A 242 57.93 22.52 23.50
CA THR A 242 57.50 21.64 24.60
C THR A 242 56.05 21.18 24.52
N LYS A 243 55.22 21.81 23.66
CA LYS A 243 53.75 21.65 23.60
C LYS A 243 53.03 21.95 24.91
N ALA A 244 53.70 22.53 25.90
CA ALA A 244 53.12 22.88 27.20
C ALA A 244 52.10 24.02 27.06
N PRO A 245 50.98 24.01 27.80
CA PRO A 245 50.01 25.10 27.80
C PRO A 245 50.65 26.42 28.23
N ILE A 246 50.48 27.48 27.43
CA ILE A 246 50.99 28.81 27.78
C ILE A 246 49.98 29.53 28.70
N VAL A 247 50.39 29.83 29.93
CA VAL A 247 49.57 30.54 30.93
C VAL A 247 49.59 32.06 30.73
N ASN A 248 48.51 32.74 31.13
CA ASN A 248 48.37 34.22 31.13
C ASN A 248 48.35 34.96 29.77
N VAL A 249 48.16 34.27 28.65
CA VAL A 249 48.03 34.92 27.32
C VAL A 249 46.57 35.14 26.92
N LYS A 250 46.22 36.40 26.60
CA LYS A 250 44.91 36.81 26.07
C LYS A 250 45.00 36.96 24.55
N PHE A 251 44.12 36.28 23.81
CA PHE A 251 43.93 36.52 22.38
C PHE A 251 42.57 37.17 22.16
N LYS A 252 42.50 38.05 21.16
CA LYS A 252 41.26 38.59 20.63
C LYS A 252 41.02 37.94 19.27
N LEU A 253 39.98 37.12 19.18
CA LEU A 253 39.53 36.59 17.89
C LEU A 253 38.50 37.56 17.31
N SER A 254 38.74 38.04 16.10
CA SER A 254 37.83 38.95 15.40
C SER A 254 37.41 38.32 14.07
N LYS A 255 36.16 38.53 13.66
CA LYS A 255 35.69 38.17 12.32
C LYS A 255 36.22 39.17 11.29
N LYS A 256 36.04 38.85 10.00
CA LYS A 256 36.40 39.73 8.87
C LYS A 256 35.70 41.10 8.92
N ASP A 257 34.54 41.19 9.59
CA ASP A 257 33.79 42.44 9.82
C ASP A 257 34.25 43.24 11.05
N GLY A 258 35.29 42.78 11.77
CA GLY A 258 35.81 43.44 12.97
C GLY A 258 35.08 43.10 14.28
N SER A 259 33.98 42.34 14.23
CA SER A 259 33.27 41.89 15.43
C SER A 259 34.07 40.84 16.21
N VAL A 260 34.08 40.96 17.55
CA VAL A 260 34.84 40.07 18.43
C VAL A 260 34.10 38.76 18.64
N VAL A 261 34.76 37.64 18.41
CA VAL A 261 34.28 36.32 18.81
C VAL A 261 34.52 36.17 20.30
N LYS A 262 33.44 36.24 21.09
CA LYS A 262 33.51 36.08 22.55
C LYS A 262 33.50 34.59 22.92
N ASP A 263 34.23 34.26 23.98
CA ASP A 263 34.26 32.90 24.53
C ASP A 263 32.84 32.46 24.95
N ASN A 264 32.49 31.19 24.70
CA ASN A 264 31.17 30.61 24.99
C ASN A 264 29.94 31.30 24.37
N GLN A 265 30.09 32.09 23.30
CA GLN A 265 28.92 32.52 22.53
C GLN A 265 28.35 31.36 21.72
N LYS A 266 27.25 30.77 22.23
CA LYS A 266 26.32 30.02 21.39
C LYS A 266 25.80 30.97 20.32
N ARG A 267 26.07 30.65 19.06
CA ARG A 267 25.31 31.26 17.96
C ARG A 267 23.97 30.55 17.92
N ASN A 268 22.90 31.34 17.97
CA ASN A 268 21.60 30.92 17.47
C ASN A 268 21.67 30.84 15.95
#